data_AF-A0A9Q5ZBH6-F1
#
_entry.id   AF-A0A9Q5ZBH6-F1
#
_cell.length_a   1.000
_cell.length_b   1.000
_cell.length_c   1.000
_cell.angle_alpha   90.00
_cell.angle_beta   90.00
_cell.angle_gamma   90.00
#
_symmetry.space_group_name_H-M   'P 1'
#
loop_
_entity.id
_entity.type
_entity.pdbx_description
1 polymer ?
#
loop_
_entity_poly.entity_id
_entity_poly.type
_entity_poly.pdbx_seq_one_letter_code
_entity_poly.pdbx_strand_id
1 'polypeptide(L)'
;MEHLGHDGDTGDILVKLTNKSLVAIELSIVIEVRSRPSKPFGRQAITQHLQSAMVRRSANSAIFLSYSREGLAQEIGDWAEGVSESGYWIATTHPFLIIAIRFLVIQQRLNKLRTFESELDVAAVEQQIQQIRTALGRIRTIKKSLTEIGKSAFVIKVEADALNADIQSALKSIEQMLSFVSSEGIA
;
A
#
# COMPACT_ATOMS: atom_id res chain seq x y z
N MET A 1 4.63 23.58 2.23
CA MET A 1 3.84 22.42 2.68
C MET A 1 2.97 22.93 3.79
N GLU A 2 1.66 22.83 3.66
CA GLU A 2 0.71 23.34 4.65
C GLU A 2 -0.02 22.15 5.28
N HIS A 3 0.01 22.06 6.60
CA HIS A 3 -0.77 21.08 7.35
C HIS A 3 -2.12 21.70 7.69
N LEU A 4 -3.21 21.04 7.33
CA LEU A 4 -4.56 21.64 7.32
C LEU A 4 -5.52 21.05 8.37
N GLY A 5 -5.02 20.39 9.42
CA GLY A 5 -5.87 19.61 10.34
C GLY A 5 -6.41 20.35 11.57
N HIS A 6 -7.73 20.44 11.69
CA HIS A 6 -8.49 20.32 12.96
C HIS A 6 -9.90 19.80 12.64
N ASP A 7 -10.19 18.53 12.94
CA ASP A 7 -11.54 17.90 13.00
C ASP A 7 -11.44 16.37 13.13
N GLY A 8 -10.75 15.81 14.14
CA GLY A 8 -10.78 14.34 14.43
C GLY A 8 -10.31 13.36 13.33
N ASP A 9 -10.09 13.82 12.10
CA ASP A 9 -9.68 13.09 10.92
C ASP A 9 -8.18 13.34 10.72
N THR A 10 -7.42 12.25 10.74
CA THR A 10 -5.96 12.30 10.61
C THR A 10 -5.55 12.81 9.24
N GLY A 11 -4.85 13.96 9.18
CA GLY A 11 -3.78 14.27 8.21
C GLY A 11 -4.16 14.47 6.74
N ASP A 12 -4.77 15.60 6.41
CA ASP A 12 -4.79 16.10 5.03
C ASP A 12 -3.61 17.07 4.83
N ILE A 13 -2.66 16.73 3.95
CA ILE A 13 -1.51 17.58 3.62
C ILE A 13 -1.75 18.19 2.24
N LEU A 14 -1.55 19.51 2.11
CA LEU A 14 -1.57 20.17 0.81
C LEU A 14 -0.14 20.54 0.38
N VAL A 15 0.27 20.02 -0.77
CA VAL A 15 1.56 20.31 -1.40
C VAL A 15 1.30 21.15 -2.64
N LYS A 16 1.68 22.42 -2.61
CA LYS A 16 1.63 23.32 -3.77
C LYS A 16 3.03 23.50 -4.36
N LEU A 17 3.15 23.19 -5.64
CA LEU A 17 4.31 23.48 -6.48
C LEU A 17 3.87 24.59 -7.44
N THR A 18 4.51 25.75 -7.34
CA THR A 18 4.16 26.94 -8.13
C THR A 18 5.11 27.11 -9.30
N ASN A 19 4.75 27.92 -10.29
CA ASN A 19 5.60 28.21 -11.47
C ASN A 19 6.95 28.86 -11.13
N LYS A 20 7.14 29.37 -9.90
CA LYS A 20 8.45 29.84 -9.38
C LYS A 20 9.36 28.71 -8.88
N SER A 21 8.84 27.48 -8.80
CA SER A 21 9.63 26.29 -8.53
C SER A 21 10.30 25.79 -9.82
N LEU A 22 11.34 24.93 -9.68
CA LEU A 22 12.07 24.20 -10.74
C LEU A 22 11.19 23.43 -11.75
N VAL A 23 9.87 23.52 -11.64
CA VAL A 23 8.89 22.65 -12.29
C VAL A 23 8.01 23.39 -13.29
N ALA A 24 7.97 24.73 -13.31
CA ALA A 24 7.19 25.54 -14.25
C ALA A 24 5.74 25.04 -14.48
N ILE A 25 5.18 24.34 -13.48
CA ILE A 25 3.81 23.85 -13.49
C ILE A 25 3.14 24.22 -12.18
N GLU A 26 1.86 24.55 -12.29
CA GLU A 26 0.96 24.65 -11.16
C GLU A 26 0.46 23.24 -10.85
N LEU A 27 0.91 22.71 -9.73
CA LEU A 27 0.53 21.40 -9.23
C LEU A 27 0.19 21.54 -7.74
N SER A 28 -1.03 21.16 -7.39
CA SER A 28 -1.57 21.19 -6.04
C SER A 28 -2.02 19.79 -5.70
N ILE A 29 -1.30 19.11 -4.80
CA ILE A 29 -1.53 17.73 -4.41
C ILE A 29 -2.16 17.70 -3.02
N VAL A 30 -3.37 17.16 -2.91
CA VAL A 30 -3.95 16.79 -1.61
C VAL A 30 -3.54 15.37 -1.24
N ILE A 31 -2.94 15.18 -0.07
CA ILE A 31 -2.54 13.87 0.46
C ILE A 31 -3.45 13.55 1.63
N GLU A 32 -4.31 12.55 1.46
CA GLU A 32 -5.26 12.09 2.47
C GLU A 32 -4.65 10.87 3.17
N VAL A 33 -4.15 11.06 4.39
CA VAL A 33 -3.54 10.00 5.19
C VAL A 33 -4.64 9.24 5.93
N ARG A 34 -4.75 7.92 5.74
CA ARG A 34 -5.85 7.14 6.29
C ARG A 34 -5.35 5.83 6.90
N SER A 35 -5.94 5.43 8.02
CA SER A 35 -5.77 4.10 8.62
C SER A 35 -7.11 3.38 8.61
N ARG A 36 -7.26 2.37 7.74
CA ARG A 36 -8.55 1.67 7.52
C ARG A 36 -8.44 0.14 7.41
N PRO A 37 -7.70 -0.54 8.30
CA PRO A 37 -7.41 -1.98 8.13
C PRO A 37 -8.66 -2.89 8.10
N SER A 38 -9.78 -2.45 8.68
CA SER A 38 -11.03 -3.22 8.74
C SER A 38 -12.06 -2.84 7.65
N LYS A 39 -11.85 -1.72 6.96
CA LYS A 39 -12.76 -1.20 5.92
C LYS A 39 -11.93 -0.67 4.74
N PRO A 40 -11.23 -1.57 4.03
CA PRO A 40 -10.36 -1.20 2.93
C PRO A 40 -11.14 -0.46 1.84
N PHE A 41 -10.51 0.54 1.23
CA PHE A 41 -11.08 1.21 0.08
C PHE A 41 -10.62 0.54 -1.22
N GLY A 42 -11.59 0.24 -2.07
CA GLY A 42 -11.37 -0.15 -3.46
C GLY A 42 -11.27 1.05 -4.39
N ARG A 43 -10.96 0.77 -5.67
CA ARG A 43 -10.63 1.83 -6.65
C ARG A 43 -11.69 2.92 -6.79
N GLN A 44 -12.96 2.51 -6.86
CA GLN A 44 -14.08 3.43 -7.01
C GLN A 44 -14.25 4.33 -5.77
N ALA A 45 -14.19 3.74 -4.57
CA ALA A 45 -14.29 4.48 -3.32
C ALA A 45 -13.15 5.50 -3.16
N ILE A 46 -11.91 5.11 -3.51
CA ILE A 46 -10.77 6.03 -3.52
C ILE A 46 -10.99 7.17 -4.52
N THR A 47 -11.44 6.86 -5.74
CA THR A 47 -11.67 7.87 -6.77
C THR A 47 -12.68 8.92 -6.31
N GLN A 48 -13.81 8.48 -5.74
CA GLN A 48 -14.84 9.37 -5.19
C GLN A 48 -14.32 10.20 -4.02
N HIS A 49 -13.63 9.55 -3.06
CA HIS A 49 -13.06 10.20 -1.89
C HIS A 49 -12.06 11.30 -2.28
N LEU A 50 -11.12 10.99 -3.17
CA LEU A 50 -10.10 11.94 -3.61
C LEU A 50 -10.69 13.04 -4.51
N GLN A 51 -11.73 12.75 -5.30
CA GLN A 51 -12.45 13.78 -6.05
C GLN A 51 -13.03 14.84 -5.10
N SER A 52 -13.74 14.42 -4.04
CA SER A 52 -14.27 15.34 -3.04
C SER A 52 -13.16 16.13 -2.34
N ALA A 53 -12.06 15.48 -1.98
CA ALA A 53 -10.91 16.13 -1.36
C ALA A 53 -10.26 17.19 -2.27
N MET A 54 -10.10 16.88 -3.56
CA MET A 54 -9.53 17.80 -4.54
C MET A 54 -10.41 19.02 -4.76
N VAL A 55 -11.73 18.83 -4.92
CA VAL A 55 -12.69 19.95 -5.02
C VAL A 55 -12.61 20.84 -3.79
N ARG A 56 -12.71 20.26 -2.59
CA ARG A 56 -12.67 20.98 -1.30
C ARG A 56 -11.40 21.80 -1.14
N ARG A 57 -10.27 21.33 -1.65
CA ARG A 57 -8.95 21.97 -1.47
C ARG A 57 -8.46 22.72 -2.72
N SER A 58 -9.28 22.81 -3.76
CA SER A 58 -8.88 23.34 -5.07
C SER A 58 -7.54 22.74 -5.55
N ALA A 59 -7.41 21.42 -5.39
CA ALA A 59 -6.24 20.66 -5.79
C ALA A 59 -6.51 19.99 -7.15
N ASN A 60 -5.44 19.78 -7.93
CA ASN A 60 -5.50 19.18 -9.27
C ASN A 60 -4.82 17.81 -9.34
N SER A 61 -4.41 17.29 -8.19
CA SER A 61 -3.91 15.93 -8.03
C SER A 61 -4.10 15.47 -6.60
N ALA A 62 -4.09 14.15 -6.39
CA ALA A 62 -4.30 13.59 -5.06
C ALA A 62 -3.52 12.31 -4.78
N ILE A 63 -3.23 12.08 -3.50
CA ILE A 63 -2.66 10.84 -2.98
C ILE A 63 -3.55 10.33 -1.85
N PHE A 64 -4.10 9.13 -2.01
CA PHE A 64 -4.64 8.36 -0.89
C PHE A 64 -3.49 7.59 -0.25
N LEU A 65 -3.05 8.02 0.93
CA LEU A 65 -1.93 7.41 1.63
C LEU A 65 -2.45 6.51 2.76
N SER A 66 -2.50 5.21 2.48
CA SER A 66 -2.87 4.23 3.50
C SER A 66 -1.71 3.96 4.45
N TYR A 67 -2.00 3.90 5.75
CA TYR A 67 -1.05 3.50 6.79
C TYR A 67 -0.48 2.10 6.53
N SER A 68 -1.32 1.17 6.12
CA SER A 68 -0.94 -0.21 5.81
C SER A 68 -1.59 -0.69 4.51
N ARG A 69 -1.11 -1.83 3.98
CA ARG A 69 -1.66 -2.43 2.75
C ARG A 69 -3.11 -2.87 2.95
N GLU A 70 -3.46 -3.31 4.16
CA GLU A 70 -4.79 -3.80 4.54
C GLU A 70 -5.84 -2.68 4.52
N GLY A 71 -5.42 -1.42 4.56
CA GLY A 71 -6.32 -0.28 4.32
C GLY A 71 -6.72 -0.08 2.85
N LEU A 72 -6.11 -0.84 1.94
CA LEU A 72 -6.39 -0.84 0.51
C LEU A 72 -6.98 -2.18 0.11
N ALA A 73 -7.98 -2.17 -0.77
CA ALA A 73 -8.57 -3.40 -1.25
C ALA A 73 -7.55 -4.22 -2.08
N GLN A 74 -7.78 -5.52 -2.19
CA GLN A 74 -6.83 -6.45 -2.79
C GLN A 74 -6.47 -6.09 -4.24
N GLU A 75 -7.41 -5.50 -4.99
CA GLU A 75 -7.21 -5.03 -6.35
C GLU A 75 -6.28 -3.82 -6.47
N ILE A 76 -6.03 -3.09 -5.38
CA ILE A 76 -5.08 -1.98 -5.30
C ILE A 76 -3.69 -2.52 -4.94
N GLY A 77 -3.60 -3.34 -3.88
CA GLY A 77 -2.32 -3.82 -3.36
C GLY A 77 -1.50 -2.66 -2.78
N ASP A 78 -0.33 -2.39 -3.35
CA ASP A 78 0.59 -1.34 -2.87
C ASP A 78 0.51 -0.04 -3.68
N TRP A 79 -0.03 -0.10 -4.90
CA TRP A 79 -0.07 1.02 -5.84
C TRP A 79 -1.25 0.89 -6.79
N ALA A 80 -2.05 1.95 -6.89
CA ALA A 80 -2.94 2.17 -8.02
C ALA A 80 -2.92 3.65 -8.40
N GLU A 81 -3.24 3.92 -9.66
CA GLU A 81 -3.36 5.27 -10.18
C GLU A 81 -4.65 5.40 -10.98
N GLY A 82 -5.12 6.62 -11.16
CA GLY A 82 -6.25 6.91 -12.03
C GLY A 82 -6.41 8.39 -12.27
N VAL A 83 -7.52 8.72 -12.92
CA VAL A 83 -7.92 10.09 -13.24
C VAL A 83 -9.35 10.26 -12.74
N SER A 84 -9.61 11.36 -12.07
CA SER A 84 -10.95 11.86 -11.80
C SER A 84 -11.15 13.20 -12.52
N GLU A 85 -12.33 13.80 -12.40
CA GLU A 85 -12.63 15.10 -13.01
C GLU A 85 -11.67 16.21 -12.56
N SER A 86 -11.22 16.16 -11.30
CA SER A 86 -10.26 17.13 -10.76
C SER A 86 -8.79 16.81 -11.09
N GLY A 87 -8.47 15.64 -11.64
CA GLY A 87 -7.13 15.31 -12.12
C GLY A 87 -6.60 13.93 -11.70
N TYR A 88 -5.27 13.79 -11.73
CA TYR A 88 -4.60 12.53 -11.47
C TYR A 88 -4.62 12.17 -9.98
N TRP A 89 -4.81 10.89 -9.69
CA TRP A 89 -4.72 10.37 -8.33
C TRP A 89 -3.86 9.12 -8.23
N ILE A 90 -3.25 8.92 -7.05
CA ILE A 90 -2.50 7.73 -6.69
C ILE A 90 -2.99 7.21 -5.33
N ALA A 91 -3.19 5.90 -5.22
CA ALA A 91 -3.42 5.19 -3.97
C ALA A 91 -2.18 4.37 -3.62
N THR A 92 -1.62 4.58 -2.43
CA THR A 92 -0.37 3.94 -2.05
C THR A 92 -0.14 3.86 -0.54
N THR A 93 0.93 3.20 -0.13
CA THR A 93 1.46 3.19 1.25
C THR A 93 2.71 4.07 1.39
N HIS A 94 3.12 4.35 2.64
CA HIS A 94 4.24 5.23 2.97
C HIS A 94 5.55 4.96 2.19
N PRO A 95 6.01 3.71 1.99
CA PRO A 95 7.26 3.44 1.27
C PRO A 95 7.32 4.00 -0.17
N PHE A 96 6.16 4.23 -0.79
CA PHE A 96 6.06 4.72 -2.17
C PHE A 96 5.62 6.19 -2.24
N LEU A 97 5.49 6.90 -1.10
CA LEU A 97 5.00 8.28 -1.09
C LEU A 97 5.85 9.21 -1.96
N ILE A 98 7.18 9.11 -1.84
CA ILE A 98 8.10 9.93 -2.65
C ILE A 98 7.96 9.61 -4.14
N ILE A 99 7.74 8.33 -4.49
CA ILE A 99 7.51 7.90 -5.86
C ILE A 99 6.18 8.47 -6.37
N ALA A 100 5.11 8.41 -5.57
CA ALA A 100 3.80 8.98 -5.91
C ALA A 100 3.87 10.47 -6.22
N ILE A 101 4.54 11.26 -5.38
CA ILE A 101 4.72 12.70 -5.61
C ILE A 101 5.47 12.95 -6.92
N ARG A 102 6.60 12.27 -7.15
CA ARG A 102 7.38 12.41 -8.39
C ARG A 102 6.58 11.98 -9.62
N PHE A 103 5.79 10.92 -9.50
CA PHE A 103 4.98 10.40 -10.58
C PHE A 103 3.86 11.39 -10.97
N LEU A 104 3.19 12.01 -10.01
CA LEU A 104 2.21 13.07 -10.27
C LEU A 104 2.85 14.31 -10.93
N VAL A 105 4.05 14.70 -10.49
CA VAL A 105 4.81 15.78 -11.14
C VAL A 105 5.08 15.46 -12.61
N ILE A 106 5.55 14.24 -12.90
CA ILE A 106 5.84 13.81 -14.27
C ILE A 106 4.56 13.76 -15.11
N GLN A 107 3.48 13.18 -14.60
CA GLN A 107 2.19 13.12 -15.31
C GLN A 107 1.67 14.53 -15.63
N GLN A 108 1.74 15.45 -14.69
CA GLN A 108 1.29 16.83 -14.91
C GLN A 108 2.15 17.56 -15.95
N ARG A 109 3.47 17.38 -15.92
CA ARG A 109 4.37 17.94 -16.95
C ARG A 109 4.06 17.36 -18.32
N LEU A 110 3.93 16.03 -18.42
CA LEU A 110 3.66 15.35 -19.68
C LEU A 110 2.32 15.78 -20.27
N ASN A 111 1.28 15.91 -19.44
CA ASN A 111 -0.03 16.37 -19.89
C ASN A 111 0.05 17.78 -20.51
N LYS A 112 0.85 18.69 -19.91
CA LYS A 112 1.11 20.00 -20.52
C LYS A 112 1.91 19.90 -21.83
N LEU A 113 2.97 19.09 -21.86
CA LEU A 113 3.78 18.92 -23.08
C LEU A 113 3.00 18.28 -24.22
N ARG A 114 1.95 17.52 -23.95
CA ARG A 114 1.03 17.02 -24.99
C ARG A 114 0.14 18.11 -25.57
N THR A 115 -0.17 19.15 -24.79
CA THR A 115 -1.04 20.26 -25.22
C THR A 115 -0.31 21.37 -25.97
N PHE A 116 1.03 21.42 -25.92
CA PHE A 116 1.86 22.41 -26.60
C PHE A 116 2.86 21.70 -27.51
N GLU A 117 3.09 22.17 -28.73
CA GLU A 117 4.17 21.63 -29.57
C GLU A 117 5.52 21.81 -28.85
N SER A 118 6.12 20.69 -28.49
CA SER A 118 7.34 20.61 -27.69
C SER A 118 8.37 19.80 -28.47
N GLU A 119 9.60 20.28 -28.56
CA GLU A 119 10.74 19.56 -29.18
C GLU A 119 11.17 18.30 -28.39
N LEU A 120 10.56 18.08 -27.22
CA LEU A 120 10.87 16.97 -26.32
C LEU A 120 10.26 15.66 -26.86
N ASP A 121 11.04 14.58 -26.88
CA ASP A 121 10.57 13.25 -27.26
C ASP A 121 9.60 12.69 -26.20
N VAL A 122 8.32 13.05 -26.36
CA VAL A 122 7.20 12.62 -25.51
C VAL A 122 7.10 11.09 -25.47
N ALA A 123 7.42 10.41 -26.58
CA ALA A 123 7.32 8.95 -26.68
C ALA A 123 8.37 8.25 -25.80
N ALA A 124 9.60 8.76 -25.76
CA ALA A 124 10.63 8.23 -24.87
C ALA A 124 10.24 8.39 -23.38
N VAL A 125 9.64 9.52 -23.00
CA VAL A 125 9.16 9.75 -21.61
C VAL A 125 8.00 8.81 -21.27
N GLU A 126 7.05 8.60 -22.19
CA GLU A 126 5.95 7.65 -22.02
C GLU A 126 6.45 6.21 -21.85
N GLN A 127 7.48 5.81 -22.59
CA GLN A 127 8.12 4.51 -22.43
C GLN A 127 8.70 4.33 -21.01
N GLN A 128 9.36 5.36 -20.46
CA GLN A 128 9.89 5.32 -19.09
C GLN A 128 8.77 5.23 -18.05
N ILE A 129 7.66 5.95 -18.24
CA ILE A 129 6.47 5.83 -17.38
C ILE A 129 5.93 4.40 -17.41
N GLN A 130 5.86 3.79 -18.59
CA GLN A 130 5.40 2.41 -18.71
C GLN A 130 6.33 1.40 -18.04
N GLN A 131 7.66 1.62 -18.10
CA GLN A 131 8.64 0.81 -17.37
C GLN A 131 8.43 0.91 -15.85
N ILE A 132 8.17 2.12 -15.32
CA ILE A 132 7.87 2.33 -13.90
C ILE A 132 6.60 1.58 -13.49
N ARG A 133 5.51 1.68 -14.28
CA ARG A 133 4.26 0.94 -14.05
C ARG A 133 4.49 -0.57 -14.01
N THR A 134 5.26 -1.10 -14.96
CA THR A 134 5.62 -2.52 -14.99
C THR A 134 6.42 -2.92 -13.74
N ALA A 135 7.39 -2.12 -13.31
CA ALA A 135 8.17 -2.38 -12.10
C ALA A 135 7.30 -2.40 -10.83
N LEU A 136 6.37 -1.45 -10.69
CA LEU A 136 5.42 -1.38 -9.58
C LEU A 136 4.48 -2.61 -9.57
N GLY A 137 4.01 -3.03 -10.74
CA GLY A 137 3.24 -4.27 -10.91
C GLY A 137 4.02 -5.50 -10.45
N ARG A 138 5.31 -5.60 -10.81
CA ARG A 138 6.19 -6.70 -10.35
C ARG A 138 6.38 -6.69 -8.83
N ILE A 139 6.59 -5.53 -8.21
CA ILE A 139 6.71 -5.41 -6.75
C ILE A 139 5.45 -5.93 -6.06
N ARG A 140 4.27 -5.57 -6.56
CA ARG A 140 2.99 -6.07 -6.04
C ARG A 140 2.90 -7.60 -6.11
N THR A 141 3.29 -8.20 -7.22
CA THR A 141 3.32 -9.66 -7.38
C THR A 141 4.27 -10.32 -6.39
N ILE A 142 5.51 -9.81 -6.26
CA ILE A 142 6.51 -10.33 -5.32
C ILE A 142 6.00 -10.26 -3.88
N LYS A 143 5.43 -9.12 -3.47
CA LYS A 143 4.87 -8.95 -2.11
C LYS A 143 3.70 -9.89 -1.83
N LYS A 144 2.85 -10.15 -2.84
CA LYS A 144 1.78 -11.15 -2.73
C LYS A 144 2.37 -12.54 -2.46
N SER A 145 3.34 -12.98 -3.25
CA SER A 145 4.00 -14.27 -3.07
C SER A 145 4.72 -14.38 -1.71
N LEU A 146 5.40 -13.33 -1.23
CA LEU A 146 6.00 -13.31 0.11
C LEU A 146 4.96 -13.52 1.22
N THR A 147 3.78 -12.91 1.08
CA THR A 147 2.68 -13.06 2.05
C THR A 147 2.19 -14.51 2.09
N GLU A 148 2.07 -15.14 0.92
CA GLU A 148 1.65 -16.54 0.81
C GLU A 148 2.68 -17.49 1.43
N ILE A 149 3.98 -17.29 1.14
CA ILE A 149 5.08 -18.04 1.76
C ILE A 149 5.05 -17.89 3.29
N GLY A 150 4.85 -16.67 3.80
CA GLY A 150 4.78 -16.41 5.24
C GLY A 150 3.63 -17.17 5.91
N LYS A 151 2.47 -17.27 5.26
CA LYS A 151 1.33 -18.08 5.76
C LYS A 151 1.68 -19.56 5.81
N SER A 152 2.28 -20.11 4.75
CA SER A 152 2.70 -21.51 4.71
C SER A 152 3.73 -21.82 5.79
N ALA A 153 4.73 -20.96 5.98
CA ALA A 153 5.74 -21.12 7.04
C ALA A 153 5.13 -21.08 8.45
N PHE A 154 4.13 -20.22 8.67
CA PHE A 154 3.41 -20.17 9.94
C PHE A 154 2.64 -21.47 10.22
N VAL A 155 1.94 -22.03 9.23
CA VAL A 155 1.22 -23.31 9.38
C VAL A 155 2.17 -24.44 9.73
N ILE A 156 3.30 -24.56 9.01
CA ILE A 156 4.33 -25.58 9.30
C ILE A 156 4.83 -25.47 10.73
N LYS A 157 5.07 -24.24 11.22
CA LYS A 157 5.50 -24.01 12.60
C LYS A 157 4.45 -24.51 13.60
N VAL A 158 3.18 -24.17 13.39
CA VAL A 158 2.08 -24.61 14.27
C VAL A 158 1.98 -26.14 14.29
N GLU A 159 2.09 -26.81 13.14
CA GLU A 159 2.09 -28.27 13.07
C GLU A 159 3.29 -28.90 13.77
N ALA A 160 4.49 -28.32 13.62
CA ALA A 160 5.68 -28.78 14.32
C ALA A 160 5.56 -28.63 15.85
N ASP A 161 5.03 -27.50 16.32
CA ASP A 161 4.78 -27.25 17.74
C ASP A 161 3.72 -28.24 18.28
N ALA A 162 2.68 -28.54 17.52
CA ALA A 162 1.66 -29.53 17.87
C ALA A 162 2.24 -30.95 17.97
N LEU A 163 3.02 -31.39 16.96
CA LEU A 163 3.69 -32.68 16.98
C LEU A 163 4.63 -32.83 18.17
N ASN A 164 5.36 -31.77 18.52
CA ASN A 164 6.22 -31.79 19.71
C ASN A 164 5.39 -31.95 21.00
N ALA A 165 4.25 -31.27 21.11
CA ALA A 165 3.33 -31.45 22.25
C ALA A 165 2.77 -32.88 22.33
N ASP A 166 2.41 -33.48 21.20
CA ASP A 166 1.91 -34.85 21.12
C ASP A 166 2.99 -35.86 21.57
N ILE A 167 4.25 -35.68 21.13
CA ILE A 167 5.39 -36.49 21.58
C ILE A 167 5.56 -36.42 23.09
N GLN A 168 5.54 -35.22 23.68
CA GLN A 168 5.67 -35.03 25.12
C GLN A 168 4.52 -35.68 25.90
N SER A 169 3.30 -35.57 25.38
CA SER A 169 2.12 -36.22 25.96
C SER A 169 2.25 -37.74 25.95
N ALA A 170 2.65 -38.31 24.82
CA ALA A 170 2.85 -39.76 24.67
C ALA A 170 3.95 -40.29 25.60
N LEU A 171 5.08 -39.60 25.70
CA LEU A 171 6.17 -39.94 26.62
C LEU A 171 5.69 -39.93 28.07
N LYS A 172 4.95 -38.90 28.49
CA LYS A 172 4.38 -38.81 29.84
C LYS A 172 3.41 -39.95 30.13
N SER A 173 2.56 -40.33 29.18
CA SER A 173 1.66 -41.49 29.35
C SER A 173 2.44 -42.80 29.51
N ILE A 174 3.52 -42.99 28.75
CA ILE A 174 4.41 -44.15 28.90
C ILE A 174 5.04 -44.18 30.29
N GLU A 175 5.61 -43.06 30.75
CA GLU A 175 6.21 -42.94 32.09
C GLU A 175 5.21 -43.27 33.20
N GLN A 176 3.97 -42.77 33.09
CA GLN A 176 2.90 -43.08 34.03
C GLN A 176 2.59 -44.58 34.06
N MET A 177 2.42 -45.23 32.90
CA MET A 177 2.16 -46.67 32.83
C MET A 177 3.30 -47.49 33.47
N LEU A 178 4.55 -47.14 33.21
CA LEU A 178 5.71 -47.82 33.80
C LEU A 178 5.76 -47.66 35.32
N SER A 179 5.39 -46.49 35.85
CA SER A 179 5.37 -46.24 37.29
C SER A 179 4.34 -47.11 38.05
N PHE A 180 3.19 -47.40 37.44
CA PHE A 180 2.16 -48.28 38.01
C PHE A 180 2.62 -49.74 38.09
N VAL A 181 3.32 -50.24 37.07
CA VAL A 181 3.85 -51.63 37.04
C VAL A 181 4.86 -51.87 38.15
N SER A 182 5.70 -50.87 38.46
CA SER A 182 6.64 -50.95 39.58
C SER A 182 5.97 -50.94 40.96
N SER A 183 4.72 -50.47 41.09
CA SER A 183 3.98 -50.44 42.36
C SER A 183 3.16 -51.70 42.65
N GLU A 184 2.75 -52.46 41.63
CA GLU A 184 1.99 -53.71 41.81
C GLU A 184 2.88 -54.95 42.03
N GLY A 185 4.18 -54.90 41.71
CA GLY A 185 5.12 -56.02 41.86
C GLY A 185 5.74 -56.20 43.25
N ILE A 186 5.31 -55.43 44.28
CA ILE A 186 5.86 -55.48 45.65
C ILE A 186 4.80 -55.95 46.69
N ALA A 187 3.62 -56.38 46.26
CA ALA A 187 2.60 -56.94 47.17
C ALA A 187 2.71 -58.47 47.32
#